data_AF-A0A5K7WYS3-F1
#
_entry.id   AF-A0A5K7WYS3-F1
#
_cell.length_a   1.000
_cell.length_b   1.000
_cell.length_c   1.000
_cell.angle_alpha   90.00
_cell.angle_beta   90.00
_cell.angle_gamma   90.00
#
_symmetry.space_group_name_H-M   'P 1'
#
loop_
_entity.id
_entity.type
_entity.pdbx_description
1 polymer ?
#
loop_
_entity_poly.entity_id
_entity_poly.type
_entity_poly.pdbx_seq_one_letter_code
_entity_poly.pdbx_strand_id
1 'polypeptide(L)'
;MMMGATEKKKTELKRGLAPRHIMLMAMAGMIGTGIFKGSGDTLAIAGPSVTIAYLVCGLILFIVMVALAEMAIAYPGLNMQHLMHKAFGFRVSIMIGWLYWINWMIVTVVEVLAAGSFLQYWFPSVPLWVLAGLCGLFIVGINLFQVSLYGEFEFWFAGIKIGAIIVFIILGFLILFGVIPSPADPVKNIFGHGGFFPNGFGGMIAAFLVVIFSYGGSEMIGLTVTEAKEVEHILPRVIKSVVSRVALFYILPILIICGMMPWSSVSATESSPFVQVFETVGLPGVPHLMNFVLLTAVLSAANSGIYATTRTLYAMAERGEAPGFVRKLSKHGVPLGGIALTTSFLAIGVSLAYFSPAQIINQLMSIPGFTVSLVWIAICAAELKLRPHYPKMPFFKMAGFPYMTFVGLIALVLIFLSFVFNRANLTGTLTCLVIMAVLIVISFLVKKEGRETESGN
;
A
#
# COMPACT_ATOMS: atom_id res chain seq x y z
N MET A 1 -50.80 -9.99 28.64
CA MET A 1 -49.48 -9.43 28.96
C MET A 1 -48.47 -10.03 27.97
N MET A 2 -48.30 -9.41 26.80
CA MET A 2 -47.35 -9.87 25.79
C MET A 2 -46.02 -9.15 26.00
N MET A 3 -44.99 -9.90 26.40
CA MET A 3 -43.61 -9.42 26.46
C MET A 3 -43.13 -9.18 25.02
N GLY A 4 -42.87 -7.91 24.69
CA GLY A 4 -42.24 -7.52 23.44
C GLY A 4 -40.82 -8.09 23.35
N ALA A 5 -40.58 -8.91 22.33
CA ALA A 5 -39.25 -9.32 21.95
C ALA A 5 -38.46 -8.07 21.55
N THR A 6 -37.45 -7.72 22.34
CA THR A 6 -36.49 -6.69 21.99
C THR A 6 -35.66 -7.22 20.82
N GLU A 7 -35.93 -6.75 19.60
CA GLU A 7 -35.02 -6.94 18.47
C GLU A 7 -33.63 -6.42 18.88
N LYS A 8 -32.68 -7.34 19.12
CA LYS A 8 -31.27 -6.98 19.19
C LYS A 8 -30.87 -6.45 17.81
N LYS A 9 -30.92 -5.12 17.65
CA LYS A 9 -30.31 -4.40 16.52
C LYS A 9 -28.89 -4.93 16.37
N LYS A 10 -28.61 -5.73 15.33
CA LYS A 10 -27.24 -6.14 15.01
C LYS A 10 -26.45 -4.86 14.79
N THR A 11 -25.42 -4.63 15.60
CA THR A 11 -24.47 -3.54 15.38
C THR A 11 -23.68 -3.91 14.13
N GLU A 12 -24.14 -3.44 12.98
CA GLU A 12 -23.41 -3.54 11.72
C GLU A 12 -22.41 -2.38 11.60
N LEU A 13 -21.35 -2.57 10.80
CA LEU A 13 -20.43 -1.49 10.45
C LEU A 13 -21.22 -0.27 9.93
N LYS A 14 -20.96 0.91 10.49
CA LYS A 14 -21.62 2.15 10.02
C LYS A 14 -21.14 2.46 8.60
N ARG A 15 -22.05 2.33 7.62
CA ARG A 15 -21.84 2.74 6.23
C ARG A 15 -21.81 4.27 6.16
N GLY A 16 -20.63 4.88 6.14
CA GLY A 16 -20.45 6.34 6.19
C GLY A 16 -19.51 6.93 5.13
N LEU A 17 -18.92 6.11 4.26
CA LEU A 17 -17.99 6.59 3.24
C LEU A 17 -18.73 7.05 1.99
N ALA A 18 -18.53 8.30 1.61
CA ALA A 18 -18.98 8.82 0.33
C ALA A 18 -18.09 8.26 -0.81
N PRO A 19 -18.60 8.18 -2.05
CA PRO A 19 -17.80 7.78 -3.23
C PRO A 19 -16.46 8.50 -3.34
N ARG A 20 -16.43 9.81 -3.00
CA ARG A 20 -15.20 10.61 -2.95
C ARG A 20 -14.19 10.10 -1.92
N HIS A 21 -14.64 9.65 -0.74
CA HIS A 21 -13.77 9.12 0.30
C HIS A 21 -13.15 7.80 -0.17
N ILE A 22 -13.93 6.93 -0.81
CA ILE A 22 -13.42 5.65 -1.34
C ILE A 22 -12.36 5.90 -2.43
N MET A 23 -12.63 6.84 -3.34
CA MET A 23 -11.69 7.22 -4.39
C MET A 23 -10.38 7.79 -3.81
N LEU A 24 -10.47 8.64 -2.78
CA LEU A 24 -9.31 9.25 -2.13
C LEU A 24 -8.56 8.27 -1.24
N MET A 25 -9.24 7.35 -0.56
CA MET A 25 -8.60 6.29 0.22
C MET A 25 -7.77 5.37 -0.70
N ALA A 26 -8.31 5.00 -1.86
CA ALA A 26 -7.56 4.25 -2.87
C ALA A 26 -6.38 5.05 -3.46
N MET A 27 -6.40 6.39 -3.39
CA MET A 27 -5.25 7.23 -3.75
C MET A 27 -4.23 7.34 -2.62
N ALA A 28 -4.70 7.55 -1.39
CA ALA A 28 -3.90 7.80 -0.22
C ALA A 28 -3.10 6.56 0.19
N GLY A 29 -3.68 5.36 0.03
CA GLY A 29 -2.99 4.09 0.32
C GLY A 29 -1.80 3.81 -0.58
N MET A 30 -1.81 4.32 -1.81
CA MET A 30 -0.72 4.15 -2.77
C MET A 30 0.42 5.18 -2.52
N ILE A 31 0.11 6.37 -2.01
CA ILE A 31 1.09 7.46 -1.82
C ILE A 31 1.56 7.51 -0.36
N GLY A 32 2.68 6.86 -0.09
CA GLY A 32 3.33 6.79 1.22
C GLY A 32 4.86 6.64 1.13
N THR A 33 5.43 5.92 2.09
CA THR A 33 6.90 5.76 2.22
C THR A 33 7.53 5.12 0.99
N GLY A 34 6.81 4.25 0.28
CA GLY A 34 7.32 3.57 -0.93
C GLY A 34 7.83 4.53 -2.01
N ILE A 35 7.12 5.63 -2.27
CA ILE A 35 7.63 6.66 -3.18
C ILE A 35 8.60 7.61 -2.49
N PHE A 36 8.28 8.14 -1.31
CA PHE A 36 9.05 9.26 -0.77
C PHE A 36 10.40 8.85 -0.20
N LYS A 37 10.50 7.67 0.39
CA LYS A 37 11.77 7.12 0.86
C LYS A 37 12.29 6.02 -0.07
N GLY A 38 11.39 5.14 -0.53
CA GLY A 38 11.76 4.06 -1.44
C GLY A 38 12.21 4.50 -2.83
N SER A 39 11.91 5.74 -3.27
CA SER A 39 12.54 6.29 -4.48
C SER A 39 14.06 6.40 -4.36
N GLY A 40 14.60 6.67 -3.16
CA GLY A 40 16.04 6.72 -2.92
C GLY A 40 16.67 5.35 -3.12
N ASP A 41 16.07 4.31 -2.51
CA ASP A 41 16.51 2.92 -2.67
C ASP A 41 16.42 2.46 -4.13
N THR A 42 15.31 2.72 -4.80
CA THR A 42 15.09 2.29 -6.19
C THR A 42 16.00 3.02 -7.18
N LEU A 43 16.30 4.30 -6.95
CA LEU A 43 17.29 5.06 -7.71
C LEU A 43 18.71 4.52 -7.47
N ALA A 44 19.08 4.18 -6.24
CA ALA A 44 20.37 3.56 -5.97
C ALA A 44 20.53 2.18 -6.67
N ILE A 45 19.43 1.41 -6.73
CA ILE A 45 19.42 0.06 -7.32
C ILE A 45 19.41 0.10 -8.86
N ALA A 46 18.59 0.96 -9.47
CA ALA A 46 18.36 0.93 -10.92
C ALA A 46 18.87 2.17 -11.66
N GLY A 47 19.23 3.24 -10.96
CA GLY A 47 19.50 4.54 -11.57
C GLY A 47 18.28 5.09 -12.34
N PRO A 48 18.49 5.87 -13.41
CA PRO A 48 17.40 6.46 -14.21
C PRO A 48 16.42 5.43 -14.80
N SER A 49 16.89 4.20 -15.07
CA SER A 49 16.05 3.10 -15.57
C SER A 49 14.92 2.69 -14.63
N VAL A 50 14.94 3.14 -13.37
CA VAL A 50 13.83 2.95 -12.43
C VAL A 50 12.49 3.49 -12.96
N THR A 51 12.53 4.50 -13.84
CA THR A 51 11.32 5.06 -14.45
C THR A 51 10.59 4.04 -15.32
N ILE A 52 11.34 3.18 -16.02
CA ILE A 52 10.79 2.03 -16.75
C ILE A 52 10.24 1.01 -15.78
N ALA A 53 10.91 0.78 -14.64
CA ALA A 53 10.40 -0.12 -13.61
C ALA A 53 9.04 0.32 -13.05
N TYR A 54 8.88 1.60 -12.69
CA TYR A 54 7.59 2.15 -12.29
C TYR A 54 6.53 2.00 -13.39
N LEU A 55 6.87 2.25 -14.66
CA LEU A 55 5.93 2.05 -15.76
C LEU A 55 5.48 0.59 -15.89
N VAL A 56 6.41 -0.36 -15.93
CA VAL A 56 6.10 -1.80 -16.09
C VAL A 56 5.29 -2.32 -14.91
N CYS A 57 5.70 -2.04 -13.67
CA CYS A 57 4.94 -2.43 -12.49
C CYS A 57 3.58 -1.72 -12.41
N GLY A 58 3.46 -0.49 -12.91
CA GLY A 58 2.18 0.22 -13.00
C GLY A 58 1.21 -0.43 -13.99
N LEU A 59 1.71 -0.98 -15.10
CA LEU A 59 0.91 -1.78 -16.04
C LEU A 59 0.47 -3.11 -15.40
N ILE A 60 1.35 -3.76 -14.64
CA ILE A 60 1.01 -4.98 -13.88
C ILE A 60 -0.08 -4.67 -12.85
N LEU A 61 0.08 -3.59 -12.07
CA LEU A 61 -0.92 -3.10 -11.13
C LEU A 61 -2.27 -2.88 -11.84
N PHE A 62 -2.27 -2.27 -13.03
CA PHE A 62 -3.50 -2.06 -13.79
C PHE A 62 -4.21 -3.38 -14.11
N ILE A 63 -3.48 -4.43 -14.52
CA ILE A 63 -4.04 -5.77 -14.76
C ILE A 63 -4.67 -6.33 -13.47
N VAL A 64 -3.93 -6.29 -12.35
CA VAL A 64 -4.40 -6.78 -11.04
C VAL A 64 -5.69 -6.06 -10.62
N MET A 65 -5.72 -4.74 -10.78
CA MET A 65 -6.87 -3.91 -10.40
C MET A 65 -8.09 -4.19 -11.27
N VAL A 66 -7.91 -4.40 -12.58
CA VAL A 66 -9.01 -4.81 -13.47
C VAL A 66 -9.54 -6.19 -13.08
N ALA A 67 -8.66 -7.17 -12.83
CA ALA A 67 -9.05 -8.50 -12.39
C ALA A 67 -9.85 -8.47 -11.08
N LEU A 68 -9.40 -7.67 -10.10
CA LEU A 68 -10.12 -7.47 -8.84
C LEU A 68 -11.50 -6.84 -9.05
N ALA A 69 -11.60 -5.79 -9.87
CA ALA A 69 -12.87 -5.13 -10.11
C ALA A 69 -13.86 -5.98 -10.91
N GLU A 70 -13.38 -6.73 -11.90
CA GLU A 70 -14.22 -7.64 -12.67
C GLU A 70 -14.84 -8.69 -11.73
N MET A 71 -14.03 -9.29 -10.85
CA MET A 71 -14.52 -10.21 -9.82
C MET A 71 -15.52 -9.57 -8.84
N ALA A 72 -15.22 -8.35 -8.37
CA ALA A 72 -16.06 -7.67 -7.39
C ALA A 72 -17.41 -7.23 -7.97
N ILE A 73 -17.47 -6.90 -9.26
CA ILE A 73 -18.73 -6.62 -9.98
C ILE A 73 -19.49 -7.91 -10.25
N ALA A 74 -18.80 -8.99 -10.66
CA ALA A 74 -19.43 -10.28 -10.94
C ALA A 74 -20.02 -10.95 -9.68
N TYR A 75 -19.45 -10.67 -8.50
CA TYR A 75 -19.93 -11.18 -7.22
C TYR A 75 -20.14 -10.04 -6.20
N PRO A 76 -21.24 -9.28 -6.33
CA PRO A 76 -21.55 -8.18 -5.43
C PRO A 76 -21.63 -8.63 -3.97
N GLY A 77 -21.11 -7.80 -3.06
CA GLY A 77 -21.12 -8.07 -1.61
C GLY A 77 -19.99 -8.99 -1.12
N LEU A 78 -19.17 -9.55 -2.02
CA LEU A 78 -17.94 -10.24 -1.63
C LEU A 78 -16.77 -9.25 -1.57
N ASN A 79 -16.04 -9.23 -0.46
CA ASN A 79 -14.77 -8.52 -0.35
C ASN A 79 -13.63 -9.39 -0.93
N MET A 80 -12.42 -8.85 -0.99
CA MET A 80 -11.25 -9.56 -1.53
C MET A 80 -11.04 -10.96 -0.90
N GLN A 81 -11.16 -11.08 0.42
CA GLN A 81 -10.99 -12.37 1.10
C GLN A 81 -12.13 -13.35 0.74
N HIS A 82 -13.36 -12.88 0.66
CA HIS A 82 -14.50 -13.70 0.22
C HIS A 82 -14.35 -14.20 -1.22
N LEU A 83 -13.74 -13.40 -2.10
CA LEU A 83 -13.39 -13.82 -3.45
C LEU A 83 -12.34 -14.93 -3.42
N MET A 84 -11.32 -14.83 -2.56
CA MET A 84 -10.32 -15.90 -2.38
C MET A 84 -10.95 -17.19 -1.85
N HIS A 85 -11.88 -17.08 -0.91
CA HIS A 85 -12.65 -18.24 -0.42
C HIS A 85 -13.45 -18.90 -1.55
N LYS A 86 -14.11 -18.09 -2.39
CA LYS A 86 -14.89 -18.61 -3.52
C LYS A 86 -13.99 -19.29 -4.56
N ALA A 87 -12.81 -18.73 -4.83
CA ALA A 87 -11.87 -19.28 -5.79
C ALA A 87 -11.19 -20.55 -5.27
N PHE A 88 -10.63 -20.52 -4.06
CA PHE A 88 -9.66 -21.53 -3.60
C PHE A 88 -10.09 -22.27 -2.33
N GLY A 89 -11.22 -21.90 -1.74
CA GLY A 89 -11.73 -22.49 -0.51
C GLY A 89 -11.14 -21.88 0.76
N PHE A 90 -11.55 -22.45 1.88
CA PHE A 90 -11.32 -21.93 3.24
C PHE A 90 -9.85 -21.71 3.60
N ARG A 91 -8.97 -22.70 3.34
CA ARG A 91 -7.57 -22.63 3.77
C ARG A 91 -6.81 -21.49 3.09
N VAL A 92 -6.96 -21.35 1.77
CA VAL A 92 -6.30 -20.29 1.00
C VAL A 92 -6.88 -18.92 1.37
N SER A 93 -8.19 -18.82 1.61
CA SER A 93 -8.82 -17.60 2.13
C SER A 93 -8.18 -17.12 3.44
N ILE A 94 -8.02 -18.02 4.42
CA ILE A 94 -7.37 -17.72 5.69
C ILE A 94 -5.94 -17.24 5.47
N MET A 95 -5.17 -17.96 4.65
CA MET A 95 -3.78 -17.62 4.37
C MET A 95 -3.67 -16.23 3.76
N ILE A 96 -4.45 -15.92 2.71
CA ILE A 96 -4.42 -14.61 2.06
C ILE A 96 -4.95 -13.51 2.99
N GLY A 97 -5.99 -13.77 3.78
CA GLY A 97 -6.53 -12.82 4.75
C GLY A 97 -5.49 -12.41 5.80
N TRP A 98 -4.82 -13.39 6.43
CA TRP A 98 -3.75 -13.11 7.40
C TRP A 98 -2.50 -12.54 6.74
N LEU A 99 -2.12 -12.99 5.55
CA LEU A 99 -0.98 -12.42 4.81
C LEU A 99 -1.23 -10.94 4.52
N TYR A 100 -2.44 -10.59 4.11
CA TYR A 100 -2.85 -9.22 3.84
C TYR A 100 -2.89 -8.37 5.11
N TRP A 101 -3.36 -8.93 6.23
CA TRP A 101 -3.30 -8.26 7.53
C TRP A 101 -1.85 -8.01 7.98
N ILE A 102 -0.98 -9.02 7.91
CA ILE A 102 0.45 -8.90 8.25
C ILE A 102 1.12 -7.86 7.37
N ASN A 103 0.86 -7.88 6.05
CA ASN A 103 1.35 -6.88 5.12
C ASN A 103 1.02 -5.47 5.59
N TRP A 104 -0.26 -5.18 5.84
CA TRP A 104 -0.66 -3.84 6.28
C TRP A 104 -0.13 -3.47 7.66
N MET A 105 0.06 -4.44 8.55
CA MET A 105 0.73 -4.18 9.83
C MET A 105 2.18 -3.72 9.62
N ILE A 106 2.94 -4.42 8.77
CA ILE A 106 4.32 -4.06 8.46
C ILE A 106 4.38 -2.70 7.75
N VAL A 107 3.51 -2.46 6.77
CA VAL A 107 3.40 -1.15 6.10
C VAL A 107 3.11 -0.05 7.12
N THR A 108 2.15 -0.26 8.04
CA THR A 108 1.83 0.74 9.07
C THR A 108 3.04 1.07 9.96
N VAL A 109 3.82 0.05 10.35
CA VAL A 109 5.06 0.26 11.12
C VAL A 109 6.07 1.07 10.29
N VAL A 110 6.28 0.70 9.02
CA VAL A 110 7.18 1.42 8.11
C VAL A 110 6.79 2.88 7.97
N GLU A 111 5.51 3.18 7.75
CA GLU A 111 5.00 4.54 7.60
C GLU A 111 5.19 5.38 8.87
N VAL A 112 4.97 4.79 10.05
CA VAL A 112 5.19 5.47 11.34
C VAL A 112 6.68 5.69 11.63
N LEU A 113 7.54 4.75 11.27
CA LEU A 113 8.99 4.94 11.35
C LEU A 113 9.48 6.00 10.37
N ALA A 114 8.94 6.03 9.14
CA ALA A 114 9.25 7.07 8.17
C ALA A 114 8.81 8.46 8.69
N ALA A 115 7.61 8.56 9.28
CA ALA A 115 7.13 9.77 9.93
C ALA A 115 8.10 10.26 11.02
N GLY A 116 8.56 9.33 11.87
CA GLY A 116 9.60 9.61 12.87
C GLY A 116 10.90 10.14 12.22
N SER A 117 11.34 9.54 11.12
CA SER A 117 12.56 9.98 10.41
C SER A 117 12.40 11.37 9.76
N PHE A 118 11.22 11.71 9.25
CA PHE A 118 10.96 13.07 8.75
C PHE A 118 10.91 14.10 9.88
N LEU A 119 10.46 13.73 11.08
CA LEU A 119 10.56 14.60 12.25
C LEU A 119 12.01 14.82 12.70
N GLN A 120 12.91 13.85 12.51
CA GLN A 120 14.34 14.02 12.81
C GLN A 120 14.99 15.10 11.95
N TYR A 121 14.40 15.48 10.82
CA TYR A 121 14.85 16.63 10.03
C TYR A 121 14.84 17.94 10.85
N TRP A 122 13.83 18.14 11.70
CA TRP A 122 13.77 19.31 12.60
C TRP A 122 14.26 19.00 14.02
N PHE A 123 14.20 17.73 14.44
CA PHE A 123 14.55 17.28 15.77
C PHE A 123 15.65 16.18 15.74
N PRO A 124 16.84 16.46 15.21
CA PRO A 124 17.86 15.44 14.94
C PRO A 124 18.42 14.80 16.22
N SER A 125 18.34 15.49 17.35
CA SER A 125 18.78 14.98 18.66
C SER A 125 17.81 13.98 19.29
N VAL A 126 16.57 13.88 18.80
CA VAL A 126 15.55 12.98 19.36
C VAL A 126 15.63 11.61 18.68
N PRO A 127 15.69 10.51 19.44
CA PRO A 127 15.77 9.17 18.85
C PRO A 127 14.55 8.81 18.00
N LEU A 128 14.80 8.07 16.91
CA LEU A 128 13.77 7.66 15.93
C LEU A 128 12.56 6.98 16.58
N TRP A 129 12.80 6.04 17.50
CA TRP A 129 11.73 5.27 18.16
C TRP A 129 10.79 6.16 18.98
N VAL A 130 11.27 7.27 19.55
CA VAL A 130 10.45 8.21 20.32
C VAL A 130 9.52 8.96 19.38
N LEU A 131 10.08 9.57 18.33
CA LEU A 131 9.30 10.34 17.35
C LEU A 131 8.30 9.45 16.60
N ALA A 132 8.72 8.24 16.21
CA ALA A 132 7.84 7.24 15.62
C ALA A 132 6.75 6.79 16.60
N GLY A 133 7.10 6.55 17.87
CA GLY A 133 6.12 6.20 18.91
C GLY A 133 5.04 7.27 19.09
N LEU A 134 5.44 8.55 19.12
CA LEU A 134 4.50 9.68 19.18
C LEU A 134 3.58 9.73 17.94
N CYS A 135 4.14 9.53 16.75
CA CYS A 135 3.34 9.42 15.51
C CYS A 135 2.35 8.25 15.57
N GLY A 136 2.78 7.10 16.07
CA GLY A 136 1.93 5.92 16.24
C GLY A 136 0.78 6.17 17.21
N LEU A 137 1.06 6.79 18.36
CA LEU A 137 0.04 7.18 19.34
C LEU A 137 -0.96 8.18 18.76
N PHE A 138 -0.48 9.15 17.97
CA PHE A 138 -1.34 10.12 17.29
C PHE A 138 -2.32 9.43 16.32
N ILE A 139 -1.84 8.55 15.45
CA ILE A 139 -2.69 7.84 14.47
C ILE A 139 -3.64 6.85 15.16
N VAL A 140 -3.20 6.13 16.19
CA VAL A 140 -4.08 5.28 17.01
C VAL A 140 -5.17 6.13 17.67
N GLY A 141 -4.81 7.30 18.20
CA GLY A 141 -5.74 8.27 18.77
C GLY A 141 -6.85 8.66 17.78
N ILE A 142 -6.49 9.02 16.54
CA ILE A 142 -7.45 9.34 15.47
C ILE A 142 -8.42 8.17 15.23
N ASN A 143 -7.92 6.93 15.20
CA ASN A 143 -8.72 5.74 14.92
C ASN A 143 -9.64 5.31 16.08
N LEU A 144 -9.44 5.84 17.29
CA LEU A 144 -10.37 5.64 18.42
C LEU A 144 -11.61 6.53 18.30
N PHE A 145 -11.58 7.58 17.48
CA PHE A 145 -12.74 8.45 17.20
C PHE A 145 -13.60 7.92 16.04
N GLN A 146 -14.74 8.58 15.80
CA GLN A 146 -15.76 8.12 14.84
C GLN A 146 -15.25 8.07 13.40
N VAL A 147 -15.60 7.01 12.66
CA VAL A 147 -15.19 6.73 11.26
C VAL A 147 -15.48 7.88 10.26
N SER A 148 -16.45 8.74 10.55
CA SER A 148 -16.73 9.92 9.72
C SER A 148 -15.63 10.99 9.80
N LEU A 149 -14.94 11.13 10.94
CA LEU A 149 -13.78 12.01 11.07
C LEU A 149 -12.60 11.49 10.25
N TYR A 150 -12.40 10.17 10.22
CA TYR A 150 -11.36 9.53 9.40
C TYR A 150 -11.46 9.92 7.91
N GLY A 151 -12.67 9.83 7.33
CA GLY A 151 -12.87 10.15 5.90
C GLY A 151 -12.56 11.61 5.55
N GLU A 152 -12.85 12.54 6.46
CA GLU A 152 -12.54 13.96 6.29
C GLU A 152 -11.04 14.25 6.49
N PHE A 153 -10.38 13.64 7.49
CA PHE A 153 -8.92 13.74 7.63
C PHE A 153 -8.21 13.26 6.38
N GLU A 154 -8.64 12.13 5.81
CA GLU A 154 -8.03 11.64 4.58
C GLU A 154 -8.32 12.51 3.36
N PHE A 155 -9.47 13.16 3.30
CA PHE A 155 -9.75 14.13 2.26
C PHE A 155 -8.70 15.25 2.25
N TRP A 156 -8.43 15.84 3.42
CA TRP A 156 -7.46 16.92 3.54
C TRP A 156 -6.02 16.45 3.33
N PHE A 157 -5.63 15.33 3.94
CA PHE A 157 -4.29 14.77 3.76
C PHE A 157 -4.01 14.39 2.31
N ALA A 158 -4.94 13.72 1.62
CA ALA A 158 -4.78 13.43 0.20
C ALA A 158 -4.68 14.71 -0.65
N GLY A 159 -5.46 15.75 -0.33
CA GLY A 159 -5.39 17.05 -1.01
C GLY A 159 -4.01 17.70 -0.90
N ILE A 160 -3.44 17.76 0.31
CA ILE A 160 -2.10 18.32 0.56
C ILE A 160 -1.04 17.56 -0.25
N LYS A 161 -1.06 16.22 -0.21
CA LYS A 161 -0.10 15.37 -0.96
C LYS A 161 -0.14 15.65 -2.46
N ILE A 162 -1.35 15.62 -3.04
CA ILE A 162 -1.52 15.78 -4.49
C ILE A 162 -1.09 17.19 -4.91
N GLY A 163 -1.51 18.21 -4.17
CA GLY A 163 -1.11 19.59 -4.44
C GLY A 163 0.41 19.77 -4.39
N ALA A 164 1.06 19.20 -3.38
CA ALA A 164 2.51 19.29 -3.23
C ALA A 164 3.28 18.56 -4.34
N ILE A 165 2.81 17.39 -4.80
CA ILE A 165 3.44 16.72 -5.95
C ILE A 165 3.25 17.53 -7.23
N ILE A 166 2.09 18.15 -7.44
CA ILE A 166 1.87 19.05 -8.59
C ILE A 166 2.85 20.22 -8.54
N VAL A 167 3.00 20.86 -7.37
CA VAL A 167 3.97 21.95 -7.17
C VAL A 167 5.41 21.46 -7.41
N PHE A 168 5.77 20.29 -6.90
CA PHE A 168 7.07 19.66 -7.15
C PHE A 168 7.33 19.51 -8.65
N ILE A 169 6.35 19.00 -9.39
CA ILE A 169 6.46 18.77 -10.83
C ILE A 169 6.63 20.09 -11.58
N ILE A 170 5.80 21.09 -11.26
CA ILE A 170 5.88 22.42 -11.88
C ILE A 170 7.26 23.04 -11.62
N LEU A 171 7.70 23.09 -10.36
CA LEU A 171 9.01 23.64 -10.00
C LEU A 171 10.16 22.88 -10.65
N GLY A 172 10.10 21.55 -10.64
CA GLY A 172 11.07 20.70 -11.30
C GLY A 172 11.18 21.02 -12.80
N PHE A 173 10.06 21.11 -13.52
CA PHE A 173 10.10 21.49 -14.93
C PHE A 173 10.61 22.91 -15.17
N LEU A 174 10.22 23.88 -14.35
CA LEU A 174 10.74 25.24 -14.45
C LEU A 174 12.26 25.29 -14.30
N ILE A 175 12.82 24.45 -13.43
CA ILE A 175 14.28 24.33 -13.24
C ILE A 175 14.92 23.59 -14.44
N LEU A 176 14.37 22.44 -14.83
CA LEU A 176 14.94 21.61 -15.91
C LEU A 176 14.92 22.30 -17.28
N PHE A 177 13.94 23.16 -17.55
CA PHE A 177 13.84 23.94 -18.79
C PHE A 177 14.53 25.31 -18.69
N GLY A 178 15.23 25.59 -17.58
CA GLY A 178 16.03 26.81 -17.42
C GLY A 178 15.23 28.09 -17.17
N VAL A 179 13.94 28.00 -16.81
CA VAL A 179 13.13 29.17 -16.39
C VAL A 179 13.58 29.65 -15.01
N ILE A 180 13.92 28.72 -14.12
CA ILE A 180 14.57 29.00 -12.84
C ILE A 180 16.06 28.62 -12.98
N PRO A 181 17.00 29.56 -12.84
CA PRO A 181 18.43 29.27 -12.92
C PRO A 181 18.86 28.23 -11.87
N SER A 182 19.60 27.22 -12.31
CA SER A 182 20.11 26.14 -11.47
C SER A 182 21.41 25.58 -12.07
N PRO A 183 22.35 25.06 -11.25
CA PRO A 183 23.54 24.37 -11.76
C PRO A 183 23.25 22.97 -12.32
N ALA A 184 21.99 22.51 -12.25
CA ALA A 184 21.61 21.19 -12.74
C ALA A 184 21.80 21.08 -14.27
N ASP A 185 22.44 19.99 -14.71
CA ASP A 185 22.56 19.59 -16.12
C ASP A 185 21.73 18.31 -16.33
N PRO A 186 20.48 18.41 -16.83
CA PRO A 186 19.57 17.27 -16.91
C PRO A 186 20.08 16.14 -17.82
N VAL A 187 20.74 16.51 -18.92
CA VAL A 187 21.24 15.52 -19.88
C VAL A 187 22.40 14.75 -19.25
N LYS A 188 23.33 15.46 -18.60
CA LYS A 188 24.45 14.82 -17.90
C LYS A 188 24.01 14.03 -16.68
N ASN A 189 22.99 14.47 -15.95
CA ASN A 189 22.50 13.77 -14.77
C ASN A 189 21.76 12.47 -15.14
N ILE A 190 20.99 12.46 -16.24
CA ILE A 190 20.23 11.28 -16.69
C ILE A 190 21.08 10.30 -17.52
N PHE A 191 21.92 10.81 -18.42
CA PHE A 191 22.69 9.98 -19.36
C PHE A 191 24.18 9.88 -19.02
N GLY A 192 24.67 10.68 -18.07
CA GLY A 192 26.01 10.50 -17.49
C GLY A 192 26.01 9.43 -16.40
N HIS A 193 27.13 9.33 -15.66
CA HIS A 193 27.24 8.46 -14.47
C HIS A 193 26.87 6.98 -14.70
N GLY A 194 27.25 6.42 -15.85
CA GLY A 194 26.92 5.04 -16.24
C GLY A 194 25.73 4.90 -17.20
N GLY A 195 25.13 6.02 -17.62
CA GLY A 195 24.03 6.02 -18.58
C GLY A 195 22.67 5.78 -17.94
N PHE A 196 21.67 5.49 -18.78
CA PHE A 196 20.31 5.27 -18.31
C PHE A 196 20.15 3.96 -17.50
N PHE A 197 20.98 2.95 -17.78
CA PHE A 197 21.03 1.65 -17.10
C PHE A 197 22.39 1.45 -16.39
N PRO A 198 22.73 2.24 -15.36
CA PRO A 198 24.06 2.20 -14.76
C PRO A 198 24.37 0.86 -14.08
N ASN A 199 23.34 0.18 -13.56
CA ASN A 199 23.44 -1.16 -12.95
C ASN A 199 22.88 -2.26 -13.87
N GLY A 200 22.75 -1.98 -15.18
CA GLY A 200 22.18 -2.88 -16.18
C GLY A 200 20.70 -3.22 -15.96
N PHE A 201 20.19 -4.13 -16.78
CA PHE A 201 18.81 -4.64 -16.66
C PHE A 201 18.57 -5.38 -15.33
N GLY A 202 19.60 -6.00 -14.76
CA GLY A 202 19.53 -6.68 -13.47
C GLY A 202 19.17 -5.72 -12.33
N GLY A 203 19.75 -4.52 -12.30
CA GLY A 203 19.39 -3.46 -11.35
C GLY A 203 17.93 -3.02 -11.50
N MET A 204 17.48 -2.78 -12.74
CA MET A 204 16.08 -2.43 -13.01
C MET A 204 15.10 -3.51 -12.52
N ILE A 205 15.39 -4.78 -12.79
CA ILE A 205 14.55 -5.90 -12.32
C ILE A 205 14.57 -6.01 -10.79
N ALA A 206 15.72 -5.79 -10.15
CA ALA A 206 15.83 -5.79 -8.69
C ALA A 206 14.97 -4.68 -8.04
N ALA A 207 14.79 -3.54 -8.72
CA ALA A 207 13.93 -2.45 -8.23
C ALA A 207 12.43 -2.77 -8.30
N PHE A 208 11.98 -3.74 -9.12
CA PHE A 208 10.57 -4.09 -9.27
C PHE A 208 9.86 -4.40 -7.95
N LEU A 209 10.56 -5.00 -6.99
CA LEU A 209 9.97 -5.32 -5.69
C LEU A 209 9.61 -4.06 -4.88
N VAL A 210 10.55 -3.12 -4.78
CA VAL A 210 10.34 -1.87 -4.04
C VAL A 210 9.28 -1.02 -4.75
N VAL A 211 9.25 -1.08 -6.08
CA VAL A 211 8.20 -0.46 -6.90
C VAL A 211 6.83 -1.10 -6.63
N ILE A 212 6.73 -2.43 -6.56
CA ILE A 212 5.47 -3.12 -6.20
C ILE A 212 5.01 -2.71 -4.80
N PHE A 213 5.92 -2.66 -3.82
CA PHE A 213 5.60 -2.11 -2.50
C PHE A 213 5.04 -0.68 -2.60
N SER A 214 5.67 0.16 -3.43
CA SER A 214 5.23 1.55 -3.64
C SER A 214 3.83 1.68 -4.24
N TYR A 215 3.32 0.64 -4.89
CA TYR A 215 1.97 0.56 -5.42
C TYR A 215 0.98 -0.21 -4.55
N GLY A 216 1.50 -0.89 -3.53
CA GLY A 216 0.70 -1.57 -2.52
C GLY A 216 -0.31 -0.62 -1.89
N GLY A 217 -1.45 -1.16 -1.51
CA GLY A 217 -2.57 -0.41 -0.98
C GLY A 217 -3.57 0.09 -2.02
N SER A 218 -3.24 0.02 -3.31
CA SER A 218 -4.22 0.20 -4.39
C SER A 218 -5.35 -0.85 -4.30
N GLU A 219 -5.01 -2.08 -3.86
CA GLU A 219 -5.95 -3.18 -3.64
C GLU A 219 -6.90 -2.97 -2.46
N MET A 220 -6.68 -1.94 -1.63
CA MET A 220 -7.58 -1.60 -0.51
C MET A 220 -9.02 -1.32 -0.98
N ILE A 221 -9.19 -0.97 -2.26
CA ILE A 221 -10.50 -0.86 -2.88
C ILE A 221 -11.33 -2.14 -2.72
N GLY A 222 -10.68 -3.31 -2.75
CA GLY A 222 -11.31 -4.63 -2.58
C GLY A 222 -11.82 -4.90 -1.16
N LEU A 223 -11.38 -4.15 -0.16
CA LEU A 223 -11.98 -4.15 1.18
C LEU A 223 -13.21 -3.26 1.23
N THR A 224 -13.10 -2.07 0.65
CA THR A 224 -14.17 -1.04 0.70
C THR A 224 -15.31 -1.31 -0.27
N VAL A 225 -15.15 -2.28 -1.18
CA VAL A 225 -16.15 -2.57 -2.21
C VAL A 225 -17.50 -2.96 -1.63
N THR A 226 -17.52 -3.60 -0.46
CA THR A 226 -18.76 -3.96 0.24
C THR A 226 -19.41 -2.77 0.95
N GLU A 227 -18.69 -1.66 1.12
CA GLU A 227 -19.17 -0.43 1.73
C GLU A 227 -19.56 0.64 0.68
N ALA A 228 -19.16 0.46 -0.57
CA ALA A 228 -19.41 1.40 -1.66
C ALA A 228 -20.85 1.30 -2.20
N LYS A 229 -21.47 2.45 -2.43
CA LYS A 229 -22.68 2.55 -3.27
C LYS A 229 -22.26 2.52 -4.74
N GLU A 230 -23.01 1.84 -5.61
CA GLU A 230 -22.76 1.85 -7.07
C GLU A 230 -21.35 1.37 -7.50
N VAL A 231 -20.93 0.23 -6.95
CA VAL A 231 -19.64 -0.43 -7.24
C VAL A 231 -19.35 -0.51 -8.75
N GLU A 232 -20.36 -0.84 -9.56
CA GLU A 232 -20.25 -0.99 -11.02
C GLU A 232 -19.77 0.29 -11.73
N HIS A 233 -20.05 1.47 -11.18
CA HIS A 233 -19.66 2.75 -11.77
C HIS A 233 -18.40 3.34 -11.14
N ILE A 234 -18.16 3.10 -9.85
CA ILE A 234 -17.01 3.66 -9.13
C ILE A 234 -15.72 2.93 -9.50
N LEU A 235 -15.71 1.59 -9.48
CA LEU A 235 -14.48 0.81 -9.73
C LEU A 235 -13.82 1.15 -11.07
N PRO A 236 -14.56 1.20 -12.21
CA PRO A 236 -13.94 1.54 -13.49
C PRO A 236 -13.28 2.91 -13.51
N ARG A 237 -13.88 3.91 -12.85
CA ARG A 237 -13.31 5.27 -12.79
C ARG A 237 -12.02 5.29 -11.99
N VAL A 238 -12.00 4.62 -10.83
CA VAL A 238 -10.78 4.54 -10.00
C VAL A 238 -9.67 3.84 -10.76
N ILE A 239 -9.96 2.73 -11.43
CA ILE A 239 -8.96 1.93 -12.14
C ILE A 239 -8.41 2.67 -13.37
N LYS A 240 -9.27 3.31 -14.17
CA LYS A 240 -8.82 4.11 -15.32
C LYS A 240 -7.88 5.24 -14.90
N SER A 241 -8.05 5.79 -13.70
CA SER A 241 -7.16 6.82 -13.19
C SER A 241 -5.80 6.29 -12.71
N VAL A 242 -5.61 4.98 -12.53
CA VAL A 242 -4.32 4.39 -12.11
C VAL A 242 -3.19 4.78 -13.05
N VAL A 243 -3.41 4.72 -14.37
CA VAL A 243 -2.38 5.06 -15.37
C VAL A 243 -1.90 6.50 -15.22
N SER A 244 -2.83 7.47 -15.16
CA SER A 244 -2.49 8.87 -14.94
C SER A 244 -1.80 9.10 -13.59
N ARG A 245 -2.17 8.34 -12.56
CA ARG A 245 -1.58 8.45 -11.22
C ARG A 245 -0.17 7.89 -11.17
N VAL A 246 0.10 6.77 -11.85
CA VAL A 246 1.45 6.22 -12.00
C VAL A 246 2.36 7.24 -12.69
N ALA A 247 1.89 7.83 -13.78
CA ALA A 247 2.65 8.86 -14.48
C ALA A 247 2.89 10.10 -13.61
N LEU A 248 1.83 10.67 -13.03
CA LEU A 248 1.87 11.91 -12.27
C LEU A 248 2.63 11.76 -10.95
N PHE A 249 2.39 10.70 -10.19
CA PHE A 249 2.97 10.58 -8.86
C PHE A 249 4.34 9.94 -8.87
N TYR A 250 4.66 9.05 -9.82
CA TYR A 250 5.92 8.29 -9.77
C TYR A 250 6.87 8.66 -10.88
N ILE A 251 6.45 8.48 -12.13
CA ILE A 251 7.36 8.62 -13.28
C ILE A 251 7.87 10.06 -13.39
N LEU A 252 6.96 11.05 -13.36
CA LEU A 252 7.35 12.46 -13.49
C LEU A 252 8.25 12.93 -12.35
N PRO A 253 7.92 12.72 -11.06
CA PRO A 253 8.80 13.16 -9.99
C PRO A 253 10.18 12.50 -10.01
N ILE A 254 10.25 11.22 -10.39
CA ILE A 254 11.54 10.52 -10.44
C ILE A 254 12.40 10.99 -11.62
N LEU A 255 11.79 11.24 -12.80
CA LEU A 255 12.49 11.87 -13.91
C LEU A 255 13.03 13.25 -13.51
N ILE A 256 12.24 14.01 -12.75
CA ILE A 256 12.67 15.31 -12.23
C ILE A 256 13.87 15.15 -11.29
N ILE A 257 13.80 14.23 -10.33
CA ILE A 257 14.93 13.93 -9.44
C ILE A 257 16.19 13.57 -10.24
N CYS A 258 16.06 12.66 -11.22
CA CYS A 258 17.18 12.24 -12.08
C CYS A 258 17.74 13.37 -12.95
N GLY A 259 16.90 14.33 -13.37
CA GLY A 259 17.35 15.49 -14.14
C GLY A 259 18.03 16.54 -13.26
N MET A 260 17.57 16.69 -12.01
CA MET A 260 18.07 17.73 -11.12
C MET A 260 19.38 17.35 -10.43
N MET A 261 19.61 16.07 -10.15
CA MET A 261 20.85 15.60 -9.54
C MET A 261 21.25 14.20 -10.04
N PRO A 262 22.56 13.87 -10.06
CA PRO A 262 23.03 12.54 -10.42
C PRO A 262 22.45 11.47 -9.50
N TRP A 263 21.99 10.36 -10.07
CA TRP A 263 21.43 9.23 -9.30
C TRP A 263 22.39 8.72 -8.20
N SER A 264 23.70 8.78 -8.45
CA SER A 264 24.74 8.35 -7.50
C SER A 264 24.92 9.29 -6.30
N SER A 265 24.38 10.51 -6.37
CA SER A 265 24.42 11.50 -5.28
C SER A 265 23.15 11.53 -4.43
N VAL A 266 22.11 10.82 -4.87
CA VAL A 266 20.86 10.70 -4.11
C VAL A 266 21.12 9.77 -2.92
N SER A 267 21.10 10.34 -1.71
CA SER A 267 21.23 9.55 -0.49
C SER A 267 19.98 8.69 -0.30
N ALA A 268 20.16 7.37 -0.17
CA ALA A 268 19.06 6.46 0.15
C ALA A 268 18.69 6.48 1.64
N THR A 269 19.58 7.00 2.51
CA THR A 269 19.51 6.78 3.95
C THR A 269 19.28 8.03 4.79
N GLU A 270 19.71 9.21 4.33
CA GLU A 270 19.72 10.43 5.16
C GLU A 270 18.43 11.24 5.09
N SER A 271 17.90 11.50 3.90
CA SER A 271 16.68 12.28 3.70
C SER A 271 15.92 11.82 2.45
N SER A 272 14.67 12.24 2.27
CA SER A 272 13.92 11.88 1.06
C SER A 272 14.53 12.55 -0.18
N PRO A 273 14.63 11.86 -1.34
CA PRO A 273 15.06 12.48 -2.59
C PRO A 273 14.26 13.73 -2.98
N PHE A 274 12.98 13.80 -2.59
CA PHE A 274 12.14 14.97 -2.82
C PHE A 274 12.61 16.21 -2.04
N VAL A 275 13.23 16.02 -0.88
CA VAL A 275 13.82 17.09 -0.06
C VAL A 275 15.21 17.44 -0.58
N GLN A 276 16.06 16.43 -0.84
CA GLN A 276 17.44 16.59 -1.29
C GLN A 276 17.58 17.43 -2.57
N VAL A 277 16.65 17.24 -3.51
CA VAL A 277 16.65 17.98 -4.77
C VAL A 277 16.53 19.49 -4.53
N PHE A 278 15.67 19.93 -3.60
CA PHE A 278 15.53 21.35 -3.31
C PHE A 278 16.63 21.90 -2.40
N GLU A 279 17.23 21.06 -1.56
CA GLU A 279 18.44 21.43 -0.81
C GLU A 279 19.60 21.72 -1.77
N THR A 280 19.76 20.88 -2.80
CA THR A 280 20.80 21.03 -3.82
C THR A 280 20.62 22.27 -4.68
N VAL A 281 19.37 22.62 -5.02
CA VAL A 281 19.06 23.84 -5.78
C VAL A 281 19.23 25.11 -4.93
N GLY A 282 19.20 24.98 -3.59
CA GLY A 282 19.41 26.11 -2.68
C GLY A 282 18.20 27.01 -2.48
N LEU A 283 16.97 26.51 -2.70
CA LEU A 283 15.75 27.27 -2.44
C LEU A 283 15.43 27.29 -0.93
N PRO A 284 15.59 28.41 -0.21
CA PRO A 284 15.38 28.44 1.24
C PRO A 284 13.92 28.15 1.59
N GLY A 285 13.68 27.35 2.64
CA GLY A 285 12.34 27.02 3.14
C GLY A 285 11.59 25.93 2.36
N VAL A 286 11.87 25.74 1.07
CA VAL A 286 11.22 24.71 0.23
C VAL A 286 11.50 23.29 0.73
N PRO A 287 12.74 22.91 1.12
CA PRO A 287 13.02 21.62 1.74
C PRO A 287 12.16 21.35 3.00
N HIS A 288 11.99 22.33 3.87
CA HIS A 288 11.16 22.19 5.08
C HIS A 288 9.68 21.99 4.73
N LEU A 289 9.15 22.76 3.78
CA LEU A 289 7.77 22.60 3.32
C LEU A 289 7.57 21.20 2.71
N MET A 290 8.51 20.75 1.88
CA MET A 290 8.46 19.41 1.30
C MET A 290 8.49 18.35 2.39
N ASN A 291 9.43 18.43 3.34
CA ASN A 291 9.51 17.48 4.45
C ASN A 291 8.21 17.43 5.29
N PHE A 292 7.54 18.56 5.49
CA PHE A 292 6.22 18.62 6.14
C PHE A 292 5.14 17.91 5.33
N VAL A 293 5.09 18.13 4.01
CA VAL A 293 4.19 17.37 3.12
C VAL A 293 4.47 15.89 3.25
N LEU A 294 5.72 15.46 3.19
CA LEU A 294 6.09 14.05 3.29
C LEU A 294 5.64 13.42 4.61
N LEU A 295 5.78 14.15 5.72
CA LEU A 295 5.27 13.74 7.03
C LEU A 295 3.75 13.52 7.01
N THR A 296 2.97 14.48 6.47
CA THR A 296 1.52 14.29 6.33
C THR A 296 1.17 13.12 5.42
N ALA A 297 2.03 12.86 4.42
CA ALA A 297 1.82 11.78 3.47
C ALA A 297 1.90 10.40 4.13
N VAL A 298 2.97 10.15 4.86
CA VAL A 298 3.20 8.85 5.53
C VAL A 298 2.24 8.65 6.71
N LEU A 299 1.87 9.71 7.43
CA LEU A 299 0.85 9.63 8.50
C LEU A 299 -0.53 9.22 7.97
N SER A 300 -0.94 9.73 6.81
CA SER A 300 -2.16 9.32 6.11
C SER A 300 -2.09 7.87 5.61
N ALA A 301 -0.94 7.42 5.10
CA ALA A 301 -0.75 6.03 4.71
C ALA A 301 -0.83 5.09 5.94
N ALA A 302 -0.20 5.45 7.05
CA ALA A 302 -0.30 4.71 8.32
C ALA A 302 -1.75 4.62 8.83
N ASN A 303 -2.50 5.72 8.74
CA ASN A 303 -3.91 5.77 9.12
C ASN A 303 -4.77 4.83 8.25
N SER A 304 -4.52 4.79 6.94
CA SER A 304 -5.13 3.83 6.02
C SER A 304 -4.74 2.38 6.35
N GLY A 305 -3.51 2.17 6.84
CA GLY A 305 -3.06 0.87 7.33
C GLY A 305 -3.87 0.38 8.55
N ILE A 306 -4.06 1.23 9.57
CA ILE A 306 -4.93 0.89 10.72
C ILE A 306 -6.37 0.62 10.27
N TYR A 307 -6.88 1.40 9.31
CA TYR A 307 -8.18 1.13 8.70
C TYR A 307 -8.21 -0.27 8.07
N ALA A 308 -7.27 -0.60 7.19
CA ALA A 308 -7.23 -1.87 6.47
C ALA A 308 -7.10 -3.08 7.41
N THR A 309 -6.24 -3.00 8.42
CA THR A 309 -6.00 -4.09 9.37
C THR A 309 -7.23 -4.37 10.23
N THR A 310 -7.88 -3.32 10.73
CA THR A 310 -9.07 -3.44 11.58
C THR A 310 -10.27 -4.03 10.83
N ARG A 311 -10.50 -3.61 9.57
CA ARG A 311 -11.59 -4.17 8.74
C ARG A 311 -11.31 -5.60 8.32
N THR A 312 -10.05 -5.92 7.99
CA THR A 312 -9.65 -7.28 7.65
C THR A 312 -9.91 -8.21 8.82
N LEU A 313 -9.44 -7.87 10.03
CA LEU A 313 -9.70 -8.67 11.23
C LEU A 313 -11.20 -8.85 11.51
N TYR A 314 -11.98 -7.77 11.37
CA TYR A 314 -13.42 -7.84 11.57
C TYR A 314 -14.08 -8.82 10.59
N ALA A 315 -13.79 -8.70 9.29
CA ALA A 315 -14.32 -9.58 8.25
C ALA A 315 -13.94 -11.05 8.46
N MET A 316 -12.68 -11.30 8.85
CA MET A 316 -12.20 -12.65 9.21
C MET A 316 -12.96 -13.21 10.42
N ALA A 317 -13.17 -12.40 11.46
CA ALA A 317 -13.84 -12.83 12.68
C ALA A 317 -15.34 -13.08 12.50
N GLU A 318 -15.99 -12.45 11.52
CA GLU A 318 -17.38 -12.76 11.19
C GLU A 318 -17.58 -14.21 10.75
N ARG A 319 -16.54 -14.80 10.11
CA ARG A 319 -16.48 -16.18 9.61
C ARG A 319 -15.77 -17.17 10.53
N GLY A 320 -15.30 -16.73 11.71
CA GLY A 320 -14.51 -17.58 12.61
C GLY A 320 -13.06 -17.80 12.14
N GLU A 321 -12.58 -17.01 11.18
CA GLU A 321 -11.21 -17.08 10.63
C GLU A 321 -10.21 -16.23 11.46
N ALA A 322 -10.69 -15.47 12.44
CA ALA A 322 -9.90 -14.69 13.40
C ALA A 322 -10.51 -14.75 14.82
N PRO A 323 -9.74 -14.43 15.88
CA PRO A 323 -10.20 -14.51 17.26
C PRO A 323 -11.50 -13.72 17.51
N GLY A 324 -12.48 -14.33 18.18
CA GLY A 324 -13.81 -13.72 18.34
C GLY A 324 -13.86 -12.36 19.03
N PHE A 325 -12.82 -11.98 19.79
CA PHE A 325 -12.76 -10.67 20.45
C PHE A 325 -12.62 -9.50 19.46
N VAL A 326 -11.99 -9.71 18.30
CA VAL A 326 -11.81 -8.64 17.27
C VAL A 326 -13.13 -8.30 16.55
N ARG A 327 -14.16 -9.15 16.68
CA ARG A 327 -15.51 -8.92 16.15
C ARG A 327 -16.29 -7.88 16.95
N LYS A 328 -15.94 -7.61 18.21
CA LYS A 328 -16.70 -6.71 19.08
C LYS A 328 -16.56 -5.25 18.61
N LEU A 329 -17.69 -4.62 18.30
CA LEU A 329 -17.75 -3.20 17.95
C LEU A 329 -18.03 -2.33 19.17
N SER A 330 -17.46 -1.12 19.19
CA SER A 330 -17.83 -0.05 20.10
C SER A 330 -19.23 0.49 19.80
N LYS A 331 -19.78 1.32 20.69
CA LYS A 331 -21.03 2.08 20.45
C LYS A 331 -20.98 2.94 19.18
N HIS A 332 -19.79 3.30 18.72
CA HIS A 332 -19.56 4.10 17.52
C HIS A 332 -19.29 3.25 16.27
N GLY A 333 -19.35 1.92 16.35
CA GLY A 333 -19.13 1.00 15.22
C GLY A 333 -17.66 0.72 14.92
N VAL A 334 -16.77 0.90 15.89
CA VAL A 334 -15.31 0.73 15.74
C VAL A 334 -14.87 -0.62 16.37
N PRO A 335 -14.11 -1.48 15.66
CA PRO A 335 -13.66 -2.78 16.19
C PRO A 335 -12.49 -2.61 17.18
N LEU A 336 -12.80 -2.34 18.45
CA LEU A 336 -11.80 -2.05 19.49
C LEU A 336 -10.77 -3.17 19.68
N GLY A 337 -11.19 -4.43 19.55
CA GLY A 337 -10.27 -5.57 19.62
C GLY A 337 -9.24 -5.58 18.49
N GLY A 338 -9.67 -5.19 17.28
CA GLY A 338 -8.77 -5.04 16.14
C GLY A 338 -7.79 -3.89 16.31
N ILE A 339 -8.25 -2.76 16.87
CA ILE A 339 -7.37 -1.63 17.21
C ILE A 339 -6.35 -2.04 18.26
N ALA A 340 -6.78 -2.68 19.35
CA ALA A 340 -5.86 -3.12 20.40
C ALA A 340 -4.75 -4.04 19.85
N LEU A 341 -5.12 -5.03 19.04
CA LEU A 341 -4.14 -5.92 18.40
C LEU A 341 -3.19 -5.16 17.46
N THR A 342 -3.73 -4.26 16.63
CA THR A 342 -2.96 -3.40 15.72
C THR A 342 -1.97 -2.53 16.51
N THR A 343 -2.41 -1.88 17.58
CA THR A 343 -1.57 -1.03 18.44
C THR A 343 -0.46 -1.83 19.12
N SER A 344 -0.74 -3.05 19.59
CA SER A 344 0.29 -3.90 20.19
C SER A 344 1.40 -4.25 19.20
N PHE A 345 1.05 -4.64 17.97
CA PHE A 345 2.03 -4.93 16.93
C PHE A 345 2.76 -3.67 16.46
N LEU A 346 2.08 -2.53 16.39
CA LEU A 346 2.71 -1.24 16.10
C LEU A 346 3.75 -0.88 17.16
N ALA A 347 3.44 -1.06 18.45
CA ALA A 347 4.38 -0.82 19.54
C ALA A 347 5.60 -1.75 19.50
N ILE A 348 5.40 -3.03 19.13
CA ILE A 348 6.51 -3.96 18.89
C ILE A 348 7.38 -3.47 17.73
N GLY A 349 6.76 -3.12 16.60
CA GLY A 349 7.48 -2.62 15.42
C GLY A 349 8.27 -1.35 15.67
N VAL A 350 7.69 -0.38 16.40
CA VAL A 350 8.39 0.85 16.80
C VAL A 350 9.55 0.54 17.75
N SER A 351 9.36 -0.39 18.69
CA SER A 351 10.43 -0.84 19.59
C SER A 351 11.64 -1.44 18.86
N LEU A 352 11.45 -2.03 17.67
CA LEU A 352 12.58 -2.52 16.86
C LEU A 352 13.53 -1.39 16.43
N ALA A 353 13.03 -0.16 16.28
CA ALA A 353 13.84 1.00 15.96
C ALA A 353 14.73 1.47 17.12
N TYR A 354 14.48 1.02 18.36
CA TYR A 354 15.42 1.19 19.46
C TYR A 354 16.68 0.35 19.26
N PHE A 355 16.54 -0.88 18.75
CA PHE A 355 17.64 -1.82 18.59
C PHE A 355 18.43 -1.62 17.29
N SER A 356 17.78 -1.21 16.20
CA SER A 356 18.42 -1.04 14.87
C SER A 356 17.90 0.20 14.14
N PRO A 357 18.11 1.42 14.66
CA PRO A 357 17.54 2.64 14.10
C PRO A 357 17.97 2.91 12.64
N ALA A 358 19.19 2.53 12.27
CA ALA A 358 19.75 2.80 10.95
C ALA A 358 19.23 1.86 9.84
N GLN A 359 18.94 0.59 10.16
CA GLN A 359 18.58 -0.41 9.14
C GLN A 359 17.11 -0.81 9.16
N ILE A 360 16.39 -0.57 10.26
CA ILE A 360 15.04 -1.13 10.46
C ILE A 360 14.05 -0.73 9.37
N ILE A 361 14.09 0.52 8.88
CA ILE A 361 13.15 1.00 7.86
C ILE A 361 13.38 0.24 6.55
N ASN A 362 14.63 0.13 6.09
CA ASN A 362 14.96 -0.54 4.83
C ASN A 362 14.69 -2.05 4.91
N GLN A 363 14.98 -2.67 6.07
CA GLN A 363 14.66 -4.08 6.30
C GLN A 363 13.15 -4.33 6.24
N LEU A 364 12.36 -3.52 6.94
CA LEU A 364 10.90 -3.67 6.93
C LEU A 364 10.29 -3.35 5.56
N MET A 365 10.81 -2.37 4.82
CA MET A 365 10.34 -2.02 3.48
C MET A 365 10.52 -3.14 2.45
N SER A 366 11.49 -4.05 2.67
CA SER A 366 11.71 -5.19 1.76
C SER A 366 10.60 -6.26 1.83
N ILE A 367 9.87 -6.35 2.96
CA ILE A 367 8.88 -7.40 3.20
C ILE A 367 7.56 -7.16 2.43
N PRO A 368 6.95 -5.96 2.46
CA PRO A 368 5.71 -5.67 1.76
C PRO A 368 5.74 -6.00 0.27
N GLY A 369 6.85 -5.76 -0.42
CA GLY A 369 6.93 -6.07 -1.85
C GLY A 369 6.73 -7.56 -2.14
N PHE A 370 7.15 -8.46 -1.25
CA PHE A 370 6.89 -9.90 -1.33
C PHE A 370 5.42 -10.21 -1.05
N THR A 371 4.88 -9.70 0.05
CA THR A 371 3.51 -10.02 0.49
C THR A 371 2.47 -9.44 -0.46
N VAL A 372 2.67 -8.23 -0.96
CA VAL A 372 1.83 -7.61 -2.01
C VAL A 372 1.89 -8.44 -3.29
N SER A 373 3.07 -8.89 -3.72
CA SER A 373 3.20 -9.75 -4.90
C SER A 373 2.37 -11.04 -4.78
N LEU A 374 2.40 -11.70 -3.62
CA LEU A 374 1.59 -12.90 -3.38
C LEU A 374 0.08 -12.62 -3.40
N VAL A 375 -0.35 -11.51 -2.81
CA VAL A 375 -1.77 -11.09 -2.84
C VAL A 375 -2.20 -10.83 -4.28
N TRP A 376 -1.39 -10.14 -5.07
CA TRP A 376 -1.70 -9.84 -6.46
C TRP A 376 -1.67 -11.09 -7.36
N ILE A 377 -0.75 -12.03 -7.12
CA ILE A 377 -0.75 -13.36 -7.74
C ILE A 377 -2.08 -14.08 -7.44
N ALA A 378 -2.53 -14.06 -6.18
CA ALA A 378 -3.78 -14.69 -5.79
C ALA A 378 -5.00 -14.03 -6.46
N ILE A 379 -5.00 -12.70 -6.61
CA ILE A 379 -6.05 -11.96 -7.33
C ILE A 379 -6.12 -12.40 -8.80
N CYS A 380 -4.99 -12.38 -9.52
CA CYS A 380 -4.95 -12.80 -10.93
C CYS A 380 -5.35 -14.27 -11.10
N ALA A 381 -4.86 -15.15 -10.23
CA ALA A 381 -5.22 -16.56 -10.25
C ALA A 381 -6.70 -16.81 -9.94
N ALA A 382 -7.28 -16.03 -9.02
CA ALA A 382 -8.71 -16.10 -8.69
C ALA A 382 -9.57 -15.65 -9.87
N GLU A 383 -9.19 -14.59 -10.60
CA GLU A 383 -9.92 -14.15 -11.78
C GLU A 383 -9.94 -15.24 -12.86
N LEU A 384 -8.77 -15.83 -13.18
CA LEU A 384 -8.67 -16.95 -14.12
C LEU A 384 -9.59 -18.13 -13.74
N LYS A 385 -9.69 -18.43 -12.44
CA LYS A 385 -10.50 -19.56 -11.94
C LYS A 385 -12.00 -19.24 -11.89
N LEU A 386 -12.36 -18.04 -11.48
CA LEU A 386 -13.75 -17.65 -11.24
C LEU A 386 -14.46 -17.16 -12.49
N ARG A 387 -13.74 -16.54 -13.43
CA ARG A 387 -14.33 -15.91 -14.61
C ARG A 387 -15.18 -16.83 -15.49
N PRO A 388 -14.82 -18.11 -15.73
CA PRO A 388 -15.70 -19.04 -16.43
C PRO A 388 -17.04 -19.30 -15.73
N HIS A 389 -17.15 -18.98 -14.44
CA HIS A 389 -18.30 -19.24 -13.58
C HIS A 389 -19.00 -17.95 -13.13
N TYR A 390 -18.78 -16.82 -13.83
CA TYR A 390 -19.47 -15.58 -13.52
C TYR A 390 -20.97 -15.71 -13.82
N PRO A 391 -21.86 -15.32 -12.87
CA PRO A 391 -23.30 -15.34 -13.09
C PRO A 391 -23.72 -14.42 -14.24
N LYS A 392 -23.02 -13.29 -14.37
CA LYS A 392 -23.22 -12.30 -15.43
C LYS A 392 -21.89 -11.64 -15.72
N MET A 393 -21.57 -11.48 -17.00
CA MET A 393 -20.36 -10.77 -17.41
C MET A 393 -20.48 -9.27 -17.09
N PRO A 394 -19.54 -8.70 -16.33
CA PRO A 394 -19.49 -7.26 -16.07
C PRO A 394 -19.30 -6.43 -17.34
N PHE A 395 -19.80 -5.19 -17.32
CA PHE A 395 -19.51 -4.21 -18.37
C PHE A 395 -18.02 -3.83 -18.40
N PHE A 396 -17.43 -3.63 -17.21
CA PHE A 396 -16.00 -3.39 -17.05
C PHE A 396 -15.28 -4.72 -16.84
N LYS A 397 -14.50 -5.13 -17.85
CA LYS A 397 -13.85 -6.44 -17.92
C LYS A 397 -12.44 -6.33 -18.49
N MET A 398 -11.61 -7.33 -18.19
CA MET A 398 -10.27 -7.45 -18.72
C MET A 398 -10.30 -7.63 -20.25
N ALA A 399 -9.75 -6.64 -20.95
CA ALA A 399 -9.52 -6.74 -22.38
C ALA A 399 -8.44 -7.79 -22.65
N GLY A 400 -8.63 -8.64 -23.67
CA GLY A 400 -7.64 -9.67 -24.01
C GLY A 400 -7.53 -10.83 -23.02
N PHE A 401 -8.56 -11.09 -22.22
CA PHE A 401 -8.61 -12.30 -21.38
C PHE A 401 -8.62 -13.58 -22.23
N PRO A 402 -7.92 -14.66 -21.80
CA PRO A 402 -7.17 -14.79 -20.55
C PRO A 402 -5.72 -14.31 -20.62
N TYR A 403 -5.24 -13.93 -21.81
CA TYR A 403 -3.82 -13.64 -22.06
C TYR A 403 -3.29 -12.49 -21.21
N MET A 404 -4.03 -11.38 -21.07
CA MET A 404 -3.58 -10.25 -20.25
C MET A 404 -3.42 -10.64 -18.76
N THR A 405 -4.35 -11.42 -18.22
CA THR A 405 -4.25 -11.93 -16.84
C THR A 405 -3.07 -12.88 -16.69
N PHE A 406 -2.82 -13.76 -17.67
CA PHE A 406 -1.63 -14.61 -17.67
C PHE A 406 -0.33 -13.81 -17.74
N VAL A 407 -0.27 -12.75 -18.55
CA VAL A 407 0.90 -11.85 -18.62
C VAL A 407 1.16 -11.23 -17.24
N GLY A 408 0.13 -10.68 -16.60
CA GLY A 408 0.25 -10.12 -15.25
C GLY A 408 0.68 -11.16 -14.21
N LEU A 409 0.08 -12.35 -14.25
CA LEU A 409 0.41 -13.46 -13.34
C LEU A 409 1.85 -13.93 -13.51
N ILE A 410 2.29 -14.20 -14.75
CA ILE A 410 3.65 -14.65 -15.05
C ILE A 410 4.66 -13.56 -14.64
N ALA A 411 4.39 -12.29 -14.96
CA ALA A 411 5.27 -11.20 -14.56
C ALA A 411 5.42 -11.12 -13.03
N LEU A 412 4.32 -11.22 -12.28
CA LEU A 412 4.37 -11.23 -10.81
C LEU A 412 5.12 -12.45 -10.25
N VAL A 413 4.91 -13.63 -10.83
CA VAL A 413 5.64 -14.84 -10.43
C VAL A 413 7.14 -14.69 -10.72
N LEU A 414 7.53 -14.13 -11.86
CA LEU A 414 8.93 -13.89 -12.19
C LEU A 414 9.57 -12.86 -11.25
N ILE A 415 8.86 -11.77 -10.92
CA ILE A 415 9.33 -10.78 -9.95
C ILE A 415 9.51 -11.42 -8.57
N PHE A 416 8.52 -12.20 -8.15
CA PHE A 416 8.56 -12.95 -6.90
C PHE A 416 9.75 -13.92 -6.84
N LEU A 417 9.97 -14.73 -7.88
CA LEU A 417 11.09 -15.66 -7.93
C LEU A 417 12.43 -14.93 -7.97
N SER A 418 12.54 -13.84 -8.74
CA SER A 418 13.73 -13.01 -8.79
C SER A 418 14.10 -12.47 -7.41
N PHE A 419 13.11 -12.14 -6.58
CA PHE A 419 13.33 -11.72 -5.20
C PHE A 419 13.83 -12.88 -4.31
N VAL A 420 13.15 -14.03 -4.36
CA VAL A 420 13.50 -15.21 -3.56
C VAL A 420 14.93 -15.67 -3.80
N PHE A 421 15.39 -15.61 -5.05
CA PHE A 421 16.75 -16.05 -5.41
C PHE A 421 17.81 -14.94 -5.31
N ASN A 422 17.42 -13.68 -5.06
CA ASN A 422 18.37 -12.59 -4.88
C ASN A 422 18.99 -12.63 -3.48
N ARG A 423 20.30 -12.88 -3.40
CA ARG A 423 21.05 -12.93 -2.13
C ARG A 423 21.00 -11.62 -1.34
N ALA A 424 20.85 -10.47 -2.01
CA ALA A 424 20.72 -9.18 -1.34
C ALA A 424 19.45 -9.10 -0.48
N ASN A 425 18.44 -9.93 -0.77
CA ASN A 425 17.15 -9.94 -0.10
C ASN A 425 16.98 -11.10 0.87
N LEU A 426 18.07 -11.81 1.23
CA LEU A 426 18.00 -13.04 2.02
C LEU A 426 17.18 -12.87 3.32
N THR A 427 17.37 -11.79 4.06
CA THR A 427 16.62 -11.52 5.29
C THR A 427 15.13 -11.40 5.02
N GLY A 428 14.74 -10.57 4.04
CA GLY A 428 13.34 -10.40 3.65
C GLY A 428 12.71 -11.71 3.16
N THR A 429 13.43 -12.46 2.33
CA THR A 429 13.00 -13.77 1.84
C THR A 429 12.78 -14.76 2.98
N LEU A 430 13.74 -14.89 3.92
CA LEU A 430 13.61 -15.79 5.07
C LEU A 430 12.43 -15.41 5.95
N THR A 431 12.28 -14.12 6.29
CA THR A 431 11.14 -13.63 7.07
C THR A 431 9.82 -13.97 6.39
N CYS A 432 9.73 -13.76 5.08
CA CYS A 432 8.55 -14.06 4.29
C CYS A 432 8.23 -15.56 4.21
N LEU A 433 9.23 -16.41 4.03
CA LEU A 433 9.06 -17.87 4.05
C LEU A 433 8.60 -18.37 5.42
N VAL A 434 9.12 -17.79 6.52
CA VAL A 434 8.65 -18.08 7.88
C VAL A 434 7.19 -17.66 8.06
N ILE A 435 6.82 -16.45 7.62
CA ILE A 435 5.41 -16.00 7.64
C ILE A 435 4.54 -17.01 6.89
N MET A 436 4.92 -17.39 5.67
CA MET A 436 4.16 -18.36 4.88
C MET A 436 4.05 -19.72 5.58
N ALA A 437 5.15 -20.24 6.14
CA ALA A 437 5.14 -21.51 6.87
C ALA A 437 4.19 -21.47 8.09
N VAL A 438 4.24 -20.38 8.85
CA VAL A 438 3.35 -20.15 10.00
C VAL A 438 1.89 -20.07 9.55
N LEU A 439 1.59 -19.33 8.47
CA LEU A 439 0.23 -19.23 7.92
C LEU A 439 -0.30 -20.57 7.41
N ILE A 440 0.56 -21.39 6.78
CA ILE A 440 0.21 -22.75 6.38
C ILE A 440 -0.19 -23.56 7.61
N VAL A 441 0.64 -23.58 8.66
CA VAL A 441 0.34 -24.31 9.90
C VAL A 441 -0.97 -23.82 10.53
N ILE A 442 -1.16 -22.51 10.66
CA ILE A 442 -2.39 -21.91 11.20
C ILE A 442 -3.61 -22.35 10.37
N SER A 443 -3.49 -22.40 9.03
CA SER A 443 -4.59 -22.82 8.15
C SER A 443 -5.05 -24.28 8.38
N PHE A 444 -4.18 -25.14 8.91
CA PHE A 444 -4.53 -26.51 9.30
C PHE A 444 -5.08 -26.61 10.73
N LEU A 445 -4.67 -25.70 11.62
CA LEU A 445 -5.14 -25.68 13.01
C LEU A 445 -6.53 -25.06 13.17
N VAL A 446 -6.86 -24.06 12.34
CA VAL A 446 -8.20 -23.46 12.33
C VAL A 446 -9.19 -24.45 11.72
N LYS A 447 -10.02 -25.08 12.56
CA LYS A 447 -11.09 -25.95 12.10
C LYS A 447 -12.15 -25.13 11.35
N LYS A 448 -12.65 -25.67 10.23
CA LYS A 448 -13.86 -25.17 9.56
C LYS A 448 -15.02 -25.32 10.54
N GLU A 449 -15.39 -24.27 11.27
CA GLU A 449 -16.65 -24.29 12.00
C GLU A 449 -17.77 -24.41 10.96
N GLY A 450 -18.51 -25.52 11.03
CA GLY A 450 -19.54 -25.89 10.06
C GLY A 450 -20.76 -24.98 10.11
N ARG A 451 -20.64 -23.73 9.66
CA ARG A 451 -21.78 -22.86 9.31
C ARG A 451 -22.17 -23.00 7.83
N GLU A 452 -22.25 -24.24 7.36
CA GLU A 452 -22.90 -24.60 6.09
C GLU A 452 -24.30 -25.19 6.31
N THR A 453 -24.88 -25.01 7.50
CA THR A 453 -26.30 -25.27 7.75
C THR A 453 -27.08 -23.95 7.71
N GLU A 454 -28.10 -23.93 6.84
CA GLU A 454 -29.20 -22.95 6.75
C GLU A 454 -28.97 -21.66 5.94
N SER A 455 -28.88 -21.82 4.62
CA SER A 455 -29.80 -21.08 3.73
C SER A 455 -30.19 -22.01 2.59
N GLY A 456 -31.11 -22.92 2.90
CA GLY A 456 -31.74 -23.81 1.94
C GLY A 456 -32.92 -23.14 1.24
N ASN A 457 -33.21 -23.68 0.06
CA ASN A 457 -34.33 -23.46 -0.88
C ASN A 457 -34.29 -22.22 -1.76
#